data_AF-A0A934P579-F1
#
_entry.id   AF-A0A934P579-F1
#
_cell.length_a   1.000
_cell.length_b   1.000
_cell.length_c   1.000
_cell.angle_alpha   90.00
_cell.angle_beta   90.00
_cell.angle_gamma   90.00
#
_symmetry.space_group_name_H-M   'P 1'
#
loop_
_entity.id
_entity.type
_entity.pdbx_description
1 polymer ?
#
loop_
_entity_poly.entity_id
_entity_poly.type
_entity_poly.pdbx_seq_one_letter_code
_entity_poly.pdbx_strand_id
1 'polypeptide(L)' 'MTIVDEKVVSFTTFKRDGSAVSTPVWIVDLGNGSAGFYTPSVSGKTKRLKDDPRVFCGRAVRRES' A
#
# COMPACT_ATOMS: atom_id res chain seq x y z
N MET A 1 14.59 2.51 11.31
CA MET A 1 14.02 2.41 9.96
C MET A 1 12.56 2.79 10.05
N THR A 2 12.16 3.89 9.43
CA THR A 2 10.75 4.30 9.30
C THR A 2 10.27 3.95 7.90
N ILE A 3 8.96 3.97 7.67
CA ILE A 3 8.41 3.60 6.36
C ILE A 3 8.84 4.56 5.24
N VAL A 4 9.10 5.82 5.58
CA VAL A 4 9.54 6.87 4.65
C VAL A 4 10.98 6.68 4.15
N ASP A 5 11.76 5.78 4.75
CA ASP A 5 13.10 5.41 4.26
C ASP A 5 13.05 4.49 3.02
N GLU A 6 11.90 3.84 2.79
CA GLU A 6 11.70 2.92 1.66
C GLU A 6 11.19 3.65 0.41
N LYS A 7 11.68 3.27 -0.79
CA LYS A 7 11.16 3.80 -2.07
C LYS A 7 9.87 3.10 -2.51
N VAL A 8 9.75 1.82 -2.17
CA VAL A 8 8.63 0.95 -2.54
C VAL A 8 8.25 0.11 -1.32
N VAL A 9 6.95 0.03 -1.07
CA VAL A 9 6.39 -0.76 0.03
C VAL A 9 5.39 -1.78 -0.50
N SER A 10 5.24 -2.89 0.21
CA SER A 10 4.16 -3.83 -0.02
C SER A 10 2.89 -3.30 0.63
N PHE A 11 1.96 -2.80 -0.17
CA PHE A 11 0.69 -2.27 0.30
C PHE A 11 -0.39 -3.34 0.19
N THR A 12 -0.94 -3.73 1.34
CA THR A 12 -1.93 -4.80 1.45
C THR A 12 -3.29 -4.22 1.79
N THR A 13 -4.28 -4.57 0.98
CA THR A 13 -5.71 -4.24 1.17
C THR A 13 -6.52 -5.52 1.30
N PHE A 14 -7.72 -5.43 1.86
CA PHE A 14 -8.58 -6.59 2.08
C PHE A 14 -9.79 -6.54 1.15
N LYS A 15 -10.16 -7.69 0.60
CA LYS A 15 -11.47 -7.84 -0.05
C LYS A 15 -12.55 -7.94 1.03
N ARG A 16 -13.81 -7.80 0.62
CA ARG A 16 -14.98 -7.94 1.50
C ARG A 16 -15.06 -9.30 2.23
N ASP A 17 -14.48 -10.35 1.66
CA ASP A 17 -14.38 -11.68 2.28
C ASP A 17 -13.21 -11.81 3.28
N GLY A 18 -12.45 -10.73 3.52
CA GLY A 18 -11.27 -10.72 4.38
C GLY A 18 -9.98 -11.20 3.70
N SER A 19 -10.00 -11.64 2.44
CA SER A 19 -8.79 -12.07 1.74
C SER A 19 -7.85 -10.90 1.44
N ALA A 20 -6.55 -11.08 1.72
CA ALA A 20 -5.53 -10.08 1.53
C ALA A 20 -5.09 -9.98 0.05
N VAL A 21 -4.84 -8.74 -0.41
CA VAL A 21 -4.27 -8.43 -1.71
C VAL A 21 -3.11 -7.46 -1.53
N SER A 22 -1.89 -7.95 -1.73
CA SER A 22 -0.66 -7.17 -1.64
C SER A 22 -0.19 -6.72 -3.01
N THR A 23 0.12 -5.43 -3.14
CA THR A 23 0.69 -4.84 -4.36
C THR A 23 1.85 -3.91 -4.00
N PRO A 24 2.97 -3.94 -4.74
CA PRO A 24 4.03 -2.97 -4.55
C PRO A 24 3.54 -1.58 -4.96
N VAL A 25 3.78 -0.56 -4.13
CA VAL A 25 3.51 0.85 -4.44
C VAL A 25 4.73 1.69 -4.14
N TRP A 26 5.00 2.64 -5.03
CA TRP A 26 5.98 3.69 -4.78
C TRP A 26 5.39 4.68 -3.79
N ILE A 27 6.21 5.12 -2.83
CA ILE A 27 5.81 6.12 -1.85
C ILE A 27 6.69 7.36 -1.94
N VAL A 28 6.13 8.47 -1.48
CA VAL A 28 6.83 9.73 -1.26
C VAL A 28 6.70 10.12 0.21
N ASP A 29 7.77 10.65 0.80
CA ASP A 29 7.71 11.26 2.12
C ASP A 29 6.87 12.56 2.04
N LEU A 30 5.85 12.67 2.89
CA LEU A 30 5.00 13.87 2.99
C LEU A 30 5.47 14.82 4.10
N GLY A 31 6.58 14.51 4.76
CA GLY A 31 6.99 15.12 6.01
C GLY A 31 6.25 14.51 7.19
N ASN A 32 6.59 14.93 8.42
CA ASN A 32 5.95 14.53 9.68
C ASN A 32 5.91 13.01 9.99
N GLY A 33 6.68 12.20 9.27
CA GLY A 33 6.68 10.74 9.41
C GLY A 33 5.58 10.04 8.61
N SER A 34 4.86 10.77 7.75
CA SER A 34 3.83 10.22 6.87
C SER A 34 4.37 9.95 5.46
N ALA A 35 3.85 8.90 4.83
CA ALA A 35 4.12 8.57 3.44
C ALA A 35 2.84 8.64 2.60
N GLY A 36 2.96 9.06 1.35
CA GLY A 36 1.87 9.15 0.38
C GLY A 36 2.16 8.34 -0.87
N PHE A 37 1.11 7.95 -1.59
CA PHE A 37 1.21 7.44 -2.94
C PHE A 37 -0.02 7.84 -3.75
N TYR A 38 0.10 7.83 -5.07
CA TYR A 38 -0.98 8.12 -5.99
C TYR A 38 -1.51 6.83 -6.63
N THR A 39 -2.84 6.71 -6.76
CA THR A 39 -3.49 5.66 -7.56
C THR A 39 -4.76 6.20 -8.20
N PRO A 40 -5.12 5.76 -9.42
CA PRO A 40 -6.40 6.10 -10.02
C PRO A 40 -7.57 5.68 -9.13
N SER A 41 -8.62 6.49 -9.08
CA SER A 41 -9.84 6.22 -8.30
C SER A 41 -10.55 4.92 -8.72
N VAL A 42 -10.39 4.51 -9.97
CA VAL A 42 -10.96 3.26 -10.52
C VAL A 42 -10.14 2.01 -10.17
N SER A 43 -9.03 2.15 -9.46
CA SER A 43 -8.16 1.01 -9.15
C SER A 43 -8.82 0.05 -8.14
N GLY A 44 -8.54 -1.25 -8.28
CA GLY A 44 -9.13 -2.27 -7.41
C GLY A 44 -8.84 -2.08 -5.91
N LYS A 45 -7.72 -1.43 -5.57
CA LYS A 45 -7.40 -1.07 -4.17
C LYS A 45 -8.28 0.08 -3.65
N THR A 46 -8.67 1.03 -4.49
CA THR A 46 -9.61 2.11 -4.11
C THR A 46 -10.98 1.55 -3.76
N LYS A 47 -11.49 0.60 -4.55
CA LYS A 47 -12.75 -0.09 -4.25
C LYS A 47 -12.67 -0.83 -2.91
N ARG A 48 -11.57 -1.57 -2.67
CA ARG A 48 -11.34 -2.28 -1.40
C ARG A 48 -11.26 -1.33 -0.22
N LEU A 49 -10.53 -0.22 -0.32
CA LEU A 49 -10.42 0.77 0.75
C LEU A 49 -11.76 1.44 1.09
N LYS A 50 -12.68 1.54 0.12
CA LYS A 50 -14.04 2.04 0.37
C LYS A 50 -14.89 1.02 1.15
N ASP A 51 -14.72 -0.27 0.87
CA ASP A 51 -15.46 -1.35 1.53
C ASP A 51 -14.85 -1.72 2.91
N ASP A 52 -13.52 -1.69 3.01
CA ASP A 52 -12.72 -1.99 4.21
C ASP A 52 -11.45 -1.11 4.23
N PRO A 53 -11.37 -0.11 5.13
CA PRO A 53 -10.27 0.85 5.15
C PRO A 53 -8.99 0.30 5.80
N ARG A 54 -8.99 -0.94 6.31
CA ARG A 54 -7.81 -1.54 6.95
C ARG A 54 -6.72 -1.79 5.92
N VAL A 55 -5.49 -1.49 6.31
CA VAL A 55 -4.31 -1.69 5.48
C VAL A 55 -3.18 -2.26 6.30
N PHE A 56 -2.32 -3.04 5.65
CA PHE A 56 -0.98 -3.32 6.16
C PHE A 56 0.04 -2.80 5.17
N CYS A 57 1.07 -2.15 5.71
CA CYS A 57 2.20 -1.69 4.95
C CYS A 57 3.45 -2.35 5.51
N GLY A 58 4.18 -3.05 4.64
CA GLY A 58 5.42 -3.73 5.00
C GLY A 58 6.49 -3.47 3.96
N ARG A 59 7.71 -3.94 4.25
CA ARG A 59 8.80 -3.89 3.29
C ARG A 59 8.42 -4.62 2.00
N ALA A 60 8.67 -4.00 0.85
CA ALA A 60 8.50 -4.68 -0.43
C ALA A 60 9.58 -5.77 -0.56
N VAL A 61 9.14 -7.02 -0.72
CA VAL A 61 10.08 -8.11 -1.05
C VAL A 61 10.39 -7.99 -2.54
N ARG A 62 11.66 -7.81 -2.89
CA ARG A 62 12.10 -7.96 -4.28
C ARG A 62 11.90 -9.41 -4.67
N ARG A 63 10.97 -9.69 -5.58
CA ARG A 63 10.98 -10.96 -6.31
C ARG A 63 11.99 -10.81 -7.43
N GLU A 64 13.13 -11.47 -7.31
CA GLU A 64 14.03 -11.70 -8.44
C GLU A 64 13.32 -12.68 -9.39
N SER A 65 13.33 -12.33 -10.68
CA SER A 65 12.76 -13.13 -11.77
C SER A 65 13.70 -14.25 -12.18
#